data_AF-A0A1X1WM32-F1
#
_entry.id   AF-A0A1X1WM32-F1
#
_cell.length_a   1.000
_cell.length_b   1.000
_cell.length_c   1.000
_cell.angle_alpha   90.00
_cell.angle_beta   90.00
_cell.angle_gamma   90.00
#
_symmetry.space_group_name_H-M   'P 1'
#
loop_
_entity.id
_entity.type
_entity.pdbx_description
1 polymer ?
#
loop_
_entity_poly.entity_id
_entity_poly.type
_entity_poly.pdbx_seq_one_letter_code
_entity_poly.pdbx_strand_id
1 'polypeptide(L)'
;MRRLLATAVASVFAAMLALLAGCSSDDEPSSLVDAAGYHVRNGTVYYLNAFPGNAFRVDGADSSTLQVFDRTYARDRARVYINGHPLDGADAGSFELLDRQGFSKDRGHVYQHDQAISEDPANFAFLGSGLSRDSVNVYWADGSVLSRDAANFVIIIDEDRYLFARDSEEVFVNGRVIAGASPATFRVLEGAHSRDDATVFYFDAQIPGAEAATFGPLEGPYAADKRRAYWMGKPIPDADPATFEVLNANFECAADRTRAYYRQTVIRGADPATFPPGRMATGCSETTISFGD
;
A
#
# COMPACT_ATOMS: atom_id res chain seq x y z
N MET A 1 69.92 -46.46 -11.63
CA MET A 1 69.20 -46.04 -10.42
C MET A 1 67.70 -45.97 -10.74
N ARG A 2 66.89 -46.65 -9.92
CA ARG A 2 65.45 -46.47 -9.61
C ARG A 2 64.58 -45.72 -10.66
N ARG A 3 63.71 -46.44 -11.37
CA ARG A 3 62.25 -46.62 -11.14
C ARG A 3 61.44 -45.31 -11.23
N LEU A 4 60.42 -45.29 -12.10
CA LEU A 4 59.02 -45.15 -11.67
C LEU A 4 58.04 -45.48 -12.80
N LEU A 5 57.03 -46.27 -12.43
CA LEU A 5 55.89 -46.74 -13.21
C LEU A 5 54.87 -45.62 -13.42
N ALA A 6 54.14 -45.66 -14.53
CA ALA A 6 52.75 -45.20 -14.59
C ALA A 6 51.95 -46.14 -15.50
N THR A 7 51.30 -47.11 -14.87
CA THR A 7 50.28 -47.99 -15.44
C THR A 7 48.98 -47.20 -15.66
N ALA A 8 48.50 -47.15 -16.90
CA ALA A 8 47.19 -46.62 -17.24
C ALA A 8 46.10 -47.61 -16.81
N VAL A 9 45.17 -47.14 -15.98
CA VAL A 9 43.96 -47.88 -15.59
C VAL A 9 42.84 -47.47 -16.53
N ALA A 10 42.27 -48.45 -17.23
CA ALA A 10 41.07 -48.30 -18.04
C ALA A 10 39.85 -47.99 -17.16
N SER A 11 39.00 -47.06 -17.59
CA SER A 11 37.70 -46.80 -16.96
C SER A 11 36.61 -46.88 -18.02
N VAL A 12 35.74 -47.87 -17.83
CA VAL A 12 34.55 -48.17 -18.60
C VAL A 12 33.55 -47.03 -18.44
N PHE A 13 33.22 -46.31 -19.51
CA PHE A 13 32.04 -45.46 -19.54
C PHE A 13 30.85 -46.30 -20.02
N ALA A 14 30.10 -46.82 -19.05
CA ALA A 14 28.78 -47.38 -19.29
C ALA A 14 27.82 -46.25 -19.64
N ALA A 15 27.23 -46.32 -20.83
CA ALA A 15 26.15 -45.45 -21.24
C ALA A 15 24.90 -45.78 -20.39
N MET A 16 24.71 -45.04 -19.29
CA MET A 16 23.40 -44.90 -18.67
C MET A 16 22.60 -43.92 -19.53
N LEU A 17 21.90 -44.48 -20.51
CA LEU A 17 20.80 -43.80 -21.18
C LEU A 17 19.69 -43.66 -20.12
N ALA A 18 19.73 -42.56 -19.36
CA ALA A 18 18.63 -42.19 -18.50
C ALA A 18 17.41 -42.00 -19.41
N LEU A 19 16.44 -42.91 -19.28
CA LEU A 19 15.10 -42.70 -19.79
C LEU A 19 14.60 -41.39 -19.19
N LEU A 20 14.63 -40.33 -19.98
CA LEU A 20 13.66 -39.26 -19.87
C LEU A 20 12.32 -39.94 -20.18
N ALA A 21 11.74 -40.59 -19.17
CA ALA A 21 10.32 -40.80 -19.13
C ALA A 21 9.74 -39.40 -19.26
N GLY A 22 9.31 -39.04 -20.46
CA GLY A 22 8.56 -37.83 -20.69
C GLY A 22 7.44 -37.87 -19.67
N CYS A 23 7.44 -36.90 -18.76
CA CYS A 23 6.28 -36.62 -17.93
C CYS A 23 5.11 -36.57 -18.90
N SER A 24 4.21 -37.53 -18.81
CA SER A 24 3.09 -37.57 -19.74
C SER A 24 2.34 -36.26 -19.51
N SER A 25 2.08 -35.51 -20.56
CA SER A 25 1.31 -34.26 -20.50
C SER A 25 -0.16 -34.49 -20.08
N ASP A 26 -0.48 -35.70 -19.62
CA ASP A 26 -1.80 -36.24 -19.38
C ASP A 26 -2.05 -36.49 -17.88
N ASP A 27 -0.99 -36.45 -17.06
CA ASP A 27 -1.07 -36.56 -15.60
C ASP A 27 -1.55 -35.27 -14.94
N GLU A 28 -1.99 -35.37 -13.69
CA GLU A 28 -2.33 -34.21 -12.85
C GLU A 28 -1.13 -33.24 -12.77
N PRO A 29 -1.34 -31.92 -12.99
CA PRO A 29 -0.25 -30.98 -13.07
C PRO A 29 0.47 -30.84 -11.73
N SER A 30 1.79 -30.68 -11.78
CA SER A 30 2.67 -30.67 -10.61
C SER A 30 3.44 -29.36 -10.54
N SER A 31 3.48 -28.73 -9.36
CA SER A 31 4.25 -27.49 -9.14
C SER A 31 5.77 -27.63 -9.30
N LEU A 32 6.29 -28.85 -9.47
CA LEU A 32 7.69 -29.11 -9.80
C LEU A 32 8.05 -28.80 -11.25
N VAL A 33 7.07 -28.87 -12.17
CA VAL A 33 7.30 -28.79 -13.62
C VAL A 33 6.28 -27.91 -14.35
N ASP A 34 5.10 -27.71 -13.79
CA ASP A 34 4.02 -26.90 -14.35
C ASP A 34 3.93 -25.53 -13.66
N ALA A 35 3.53 -24.50 -14.43
CA ALA A 35 3.22 -23.18 -13.88
C ALA A 35 1.91 -23.19 -13.09
N ALA A 36 1.79 -22.34 -12.08
CA ALA A 36 0.54 -22.18 -11.33
C ALA A 36 -0.61 -21.64 -12.21
N GLY A 37 -1.84 -22.01 -11.88
CA GLY A 37 -3.06 -21.61 -12.60
C GLY A 37 -3.82 -22.79 -13.20
N TYR A 38 -4.59 -22.50 -14.25
CA TYR A 38 -5.50 -23.47 -14.86
C TYR A 38 -4.79 -24.38 -15.87
N HIS A 39 -5.11 -25.68 -15.81
CA HIS A 39 -4.61 -26.71 -16.72
C HIS A 39 -5.77 -27.57 -17.20
N VAL A 40 -5.74 -27.97 -18.47
CA VAL A 40 -6.62 -29.02 -18.98
C VAL A 40 -5.79 -30.27 -19.24
N ARG A 41 -6.18 -31.39 -18.62
CA ARG A 41 -5.54 -32.71 -18.74
C ARG A 41 -6.63 -33.76 -18.92
N ASN A 42 -6.58 -34.52 -20.02
CA ASN A 42 -7.57 -35.56 -20.32
C ASN A 42 -9.05 -35.12 -20.17
N GLY A 43 -9.37 -33.91 -20.65
CA GLY A 43 -10.73 -33.35 -20.54
C GLY A 43 -11.16 -32.93 -19.13
N THR A 44 -10.26 -33.00 -18.14
CA THR A 44 -10.48 -32.49 -16.78
C THR A 44 -9.76 -31.16 -16.61
N VAL A 45 -10.45 -30.19 -16.03
CA VAL A 45 -9.86 -28.90 -15.65
C VAL A 45 -9.28 -29.02 -14.25
N TYR A 46 -8.02 -28.63 -14.10
CA TYR A 46 -7.29 -28.54 -12.85
C TYR A 46 -6.90 -27.10 -12.57
N TYR A 47 -6.81 -26.75 -11.29
CA TYR A 47 -6.15 -25.54 -10.83
C TYR A 47 -4.95 -25.93 -9.97
N LEU A 48 -3.77 -25.44 -10.33
CA LEU A 48 -2.50 -25.68 -9.64
C LEU A 48 -2.10 -24.46 -8.80
N ASN A 49 -1.98 -24.66 -7.49
CA ASN A 49 -1.48 -23.64 -6.58
C ASN A 49 0.00 -23.30 -6.83
N ALA A 50 0.42 -22.08 -6.48
CA ALA A 50 1.81 -21.66 -6.59
C ALA A 50 2.77 -22.53 -5.76
N PHE A 51 3.99 -22.72 -6.26
CA PHE A 51 4.98 -23.58 -5.63
C PHE A 51 5.35 -23.08 -4.21
N PRO A 52 5.45 -23.97 -3.21
CA PRO A 52 5.04 -25.37 -3.24
C PRO A 52 3.51 -25.50 -3.15
N GLY A 53 2.89 -26.15 -4.15
CA GLY A 53 1.43 -26.22 -4.27
C GLY A 53 0.96 -27.49 -4.96
N ASN A 54 -0.27 -27.91 -4.63
CA ASN A 54 -0.93 -29.06 -5.25
C ASN A 54 -1.98 -28.58 -6.26
N ALA A 55 -2.20 -29.41 -7.28
CA ALA A 55 -3.35 -29.26 -8.14
C ALA A 55 -4.61 -29.82 -7.47
N PHE A 56 -5.75 -29.32 -7.92
CA PHE A 56 -7.04 -29.91 -7.62
C PHE A 56 -7.96 -29.73 -8.82
N ARG A 57 -8.94 -30.61 -8.95
CA ARG A 57 -9.94 -30.53 -10.03
C ARG A 57 -10.87 -29.33 -9.80
N VAL A 58 -11.12 -28.56 -10.86
CA VAL A 58 -12.11 -27.47 -10.85
C VAL A 58 -13.49 -28.07 -11.09
N ASP A 59 -14.32 -28.08 -10.04
CA ASP A 59 -15.62 -28.73 -10.08
C ASP A 59 -16.60 -28.03 -11.00
N GLY A 60 -17.22 -28.82 -11.88
CA GLY A 60 -18.23 -28.36 -12.84
C GLY A 60 -17.69 -27.57 -14.03
N ALA A 61 -16.37 -27.38 -14.17
CA ALA A 61 -15.79 -26.70 -15.32
C ALA A 61 -15.87 -27.54 -16.59
N ASP A 62 -16.36 -26.93 -17.67
CA ASP A 62 -16.36 -27.51 -19.01
C ASP A 62 -15.02 -27.25 -19.72
N SER A 63 -14.16 -28.27 -19.75
CA SER A 63 -12.86 -28.20 -20.42
C SER A 63 -12.93 -27.92 -21.92
N SER A 64 -14.06 -28.22 -22.58
CA SER A 64 -14.21 -27.99 -24.02
C SER A 64 -14.46 -26.53 -24.38
N THR A 65 -14.84 -25.71 -23.39
CA THR A 65 -15.16 -24.30 -23.56
C THR A 65 -14.40 -23.37 -22.63
N LEU A 66 -13.47 -23.93 -21.85
CA LEU A 66 -12.65 -23.18 -20.91
C LEU A 66 -11.76 -22.17 -21.65
N GLN A 67 -11.93 -20.92 -21.29
CA GLN A 67 -11.07 -19.80 -21.64
C GLN A 67 -10.35 -19.36 -20.36
N VAL A 68 -9.03 -19.50 -20.34
CA VAL A 68 -8.17 -18.99 -19.25
C VAL A 68 -7.77 -17.56 -19.59
N PHE A 69 -8.02 -16.62 -18.68
CA PHE A 69 -7.61 -15.22 -18.86
C PHE A 69 -6.21 -15.00 -18.31
N ASP A 70 -5.98 -15.47 -17.09
CA ASP A 70 -4.69 -15.46 -16.42
C ASP A 70 -4.59 -16.61 -15.41
N ARG A 71 -3.59 -16.56 -14.52
CA ARG A 71 -3.41 -17.55 -13.47
C ARG A 71 -4.54 -17.58 -12.44
N THR A 72 -5.35 -16.53 -12.35
CA THR A 72 -6.37 -16.33 -11.33
C THR A 72 -7.77 -16.55 -11.89
N TYR A 73 -8.05 -16.13 -13.12
CA TYR A 73 -9.38 -16.18 -13.71
C TYR A 73 -9.46 -17.08 -14.94
N ALA A 74 -10.53 -17.86 -15.00
CA ALA A 74 -10.96 -18.58 -16.20
C ALA A 74 -12.48 -18.52 -16.30
N ARG A 75 -13.04 -18.79 -17.48
CA ARG A 75 -14.48 -19.01 -17.65
C ARG A 75 -14.72 -20.20 -18.58
N ASP A 76 -15.86 -20.84 -18.43
CA ASP A 76 -16.44 -21.66 -19.49
C ASP A 76 -17.70 -20.96 -20.04
N ARG A 77 -18.51 -21.64 -20.87
CA ARG A 77 -19.75 -21.04 -21.42
C ARG A 77 -20.78 -20.64 -20.36
N ALA A 78 -20.73 -21.24 -19.17
CA ALA A 78 -21.76 -21.10 -18.14
C ALA A 78 -21.28 -20.37 -16.89
N ARG A 79 -19.99 -20.47 -16.54
CA ARG A 79 -19.45 -20.03 -15.24
C ARG A 79 -18.11 -19.32 -15.40
N VAL A 80 -17.85 -18.41 -14.48
CA VAL A 80 -16.54 -17.82 -14.24
C VAL A 80 -15.93 -18.51 -13.02
N TYR A 81 -14.62 -18.67 -13.04
CA TYR A 81 -13.83 -19.27 -11.99
C TYR A 81 -12.73 -18.30 -11.56
N ILE A 82 -12.51 -18.22 -10.24
CA ILE A 82 -11.38 -17.55 -9.60
C ILE A 82 -10.61 -18.54 -8.74
N ASN A 83 -9.29 -18.62 -8.94
CA ASN A 83 -8.38 -19.53 -8.23
C ASN A 83 -8.89 -20.99 -8.17
N GLY A 84 -9.51 -21.48 -9.25
CA GLY A 84 -10.07 -22.83 -9.32
C GLY A 84 -11.46 -23.02 -8.68
N HIS A 85 -12.08 -21.95 -8.17
CA HIS A 85 -13.43 -21.99 -7.57
C HIS A 85 -14.42 -21.15 -8.39
N PRO A 86 -15.72 -21.46 -8.41
CA PRO A 86 -16.71 -20.62 -9.06
C PRO A 86 -16.72 -19.19 -8.47
N LEU A 87 -16.80 -18.18 -9.32
CA LEU A 87 -17.05 -16.80 -8.92
C LEU A 87 -18.57 -16.57 -8.91
N ASP A 88 -19.14 -16.49 -7.72
CA ASP A 88 -20.59 -16.42 -7.55
C ASP A 88 -21.18 -15.12 -8.13
N GLY A 89 -22.30 -15.26 -8.83
CA GLY A 89 -23.03 -14.14 -9.45
C GLY A 89 -22.44 -13.62 -10.76
N ALA A 90 -21.24 -14.05 -11.15
CA ALA A 90 -20.59 -13.56 -12.37
C ALA A 90 -21.24 -14.09 -13.65
N ASP A 91 -21.44 -13.20 -14.61
CA ASP A 91 -21.94 -13.53 -15.95
C ASP A 91 -20.79 -13.91 -16.88
N ALA A 92 -20.66 -15.21 -17.15
CA ALA A 92 -19.62 -15.74 -18.02
C ALA A 92 -19.64 -15.13 -19.43
N GLY A 93 -20.81 -14.78 -19.98
CA GLY A 93 -20.95 -14.27 -21.34
C GLY A 93 -20.31 -12.90 -21.57
N SER A 94 -20.29 -12.05 -20.54
CA SER A 94 -19.77 -10.68 -20.59
C SER A 94 -18.54 -10.45 -19.72
N PHE A 95 -18.07 -11.48 -19.00
CA PHE A 95 -16.91 -11.36 -18.13
C PHE A 95 -15.63 -10.95 -18.87
N GLU A 96 -14.93 -9.95 -18.32
CA GLU A 96 -13.63 -9.49 -18.78
C GLU A 96 -12.76 -9.00 -17.61
N LEU A 97 -11.44 -9.06 -17.79
CA LEU A 97 -10.50 -8.47 -16.84
C LEU A 97 -10.37 -6.96 -17.06
N LEU A 98 -10.13 -6.23 -15.98
CA LEU A 98 -9.80 -4.81 -16.03
C LEU A 98 -8.29 -4.61 -15.94
N ASP A 99 -7.82 -3.41 -16.31
CA ASP A 99 -6.38 -3.08 -16.41
C ASP A 99 -5.59 -3.29 -15.11
N ARG A 100 -6.26 -3.19 -13.95
CA ARG A 100 -5.65 -3.41 -12.64
C ARG A 100 -5.79 -4.87 -12.24
N GLN A 101 -4.67 -5.52 -11.89
CA GLN A 101 -4.66 -6.91 -11.46
C GLN A 101 -5.67 -7.16 -10.33
N GLY A 102 -6.40 -8.27 -10.42
CA GLY A 102 -7.42 -8.64 -9.44
C GLY A 102 -8.76 -7.95 -9.67
N PHE A 103 -8.89 -7.06 -10.65
CA PHE A 103 -10.16 -6.48 -11.02
C PHE A 103 -10.72 -7.13 -12.29
N SER A 104 -12.01 -7.38 -12.27
CA SER A 104 -12.76 -7.88 -13.41
C SER A 104 -14.17 -7.30 -13.39
N LYS A 105 -14.89 -7.42 -14.50
CA LYS A 105 -16.28 -7.02 -14.57
C LYS A 105 -17.07 -7.93 -15.49
N ASP A 106 -18.37 -7.87 -15.33
CA ASP A 106 -19.33 -8.37 -16.30
C ASP A 106 -20.39 -7.30 -16.58
N ARG A 107 -21.48 -7.66 -17.25
CA ARG A 107 -22.59 -6.75 -17.59
C ARG A 107 -23.31 -6.14 -16.39
N GLY A 108 -23.21 -6.73 -15.20
CA GLY A 108 -23.94 -6.34 -13.99
C GLY A 108 -23.06 -5.90 -12.83
N HIS A 109 -21.82 -6.37 -12.75
CA HIS A 109 -20.95 -6.10 -11.59
C HIS A 109 -19.51 -5.82 -11.98
N VAL A 110 -18.82 -5.13 -11.07
CA VAL A 110 -17.36 -5.08 -10.99
C VAL A 110 -16.92 -5.86 -9.77
N TYR A 111 -15.92 -6.70 -9.95
CA TYR A 111 -15.33 -7.54 -8.94
C TYR A 111 -13.89 -7.12 -8.64
N GLN A 112 -13.53 -7.13 -7.36
CA GLN A 112 -12.16 -7.17 -6.90
C GLN A 112 -11.93 -8.53 -6.24
N HIS A 113 -11.08 -9.35 -6.86
CA HIS A 113 -10.94 -10.77 -6.55
C HIS A 113 -12.30 -11.48 -6.67
N ASP A 114 -12.78 -12.06 -5.58
CA ASP A 114 -14.05 -12.76 -5.44
C ASP A 114 -15.18 -11.87 -4.93
N GLN A 115 -14.89 -10.61 -4.59
CA GLN A 115 -15.86 -9.67 -4.05
C GLN A 115 -16.46 -8.78 -5.14
N ALA A 116 -17.79 -8.81 -5.29
CA ALA A 116 -18.51 -7.78 -6.05
C ALA A 116 -18.47 -6.45 -5.27
N ILE A 117 -17.92 -5.40 -5.88
CA ILE A 117 -17.75 -4.08 -5.25
C ILE A 117 -18.68 -3.00 -5.83
N SER A 118 -19.12 -3.15 -7.09
CA SER A 118 -20.02 -2.21 -7.76
C SER A 118 -21.03 -2.94 -8.65
N GLU A 119 -22.23 -2.39 -8.75
CA GLU A 119 -23.29 -2.81 -9.68
C GLU A 119 -23.37 -1.90 -10.94
N ASP A 120 -22.38 -1.03 -11.13
CA ASP A 120 -22.33 -0.07 -12.24
C ASP A 120 -21.03 -0.21 -13.06
N PRO A 121 -20.85 -1.35 -13.76
CA PRO A 121 -19.65 -1.63 -14.56
C PRO A 121 -19.47 -0.68 -15.76
N ALA A 122 -20.52 0.04 -16.15
CA ALA A 122 -20.48 0.99 -17.26
C ALA A 122 -19.80 2.31 -16.88
N ASN A 123 -19.93 2.74 -15.61
CA ASN A 123 -19.32 3.97 -15.11
C ASN A 123 -18.13 3.72 -14.18
N PHE A 124 -17.69 2.47 -14.03
CA PHE A 124 -16.56 2.14 -13.18
C PHE A 124 -15.23 2.61 -13.77
N ALA A 125 -14.43 3.30 -12.96
CA ALA A 125 -13.13 3.82 -13.36
C ALA A 125 -12.12 3.74 -12.21
N PHE A 126 -10.86 3.48 -12.57
CA PHE A 126 -9.74 3.57 -11.63
C PHE A 126 -9.34 5.02 -11.37
N LEU A 127 -8.97 5.31 -10.14
CA LEU A 127 -8.37 6.57 -9.70
C LEU A 127 -6.93 6.31 -9.19
N GLY A 128 -6.24 7.38 -8.78
CA GLY A 128 -4.91 7.33 -8.17
C GLY A 128 -4.85 6.51 -6.88
N SER A 129 -3.64 6.06 -6.51
CA SER A 129 -3.35 5.34 -5.25
C SER A 129 -4.31 4.21 -4.87
N GLY A 130 -4.65 3.38 -5.85
CA GLY A 130 -5.46 2.19 -5.60
C GLY A 130 -6.97 2.48 -5.46
N LEU A 131 -7.39 3.74 -5.51
CA LEU A 131 -8.80 4.11 -5.52
C LEU A 131 -9.48 3.67 -6.82
N SER A 132 -10.80 3.56 -6.75
CA SER A 132 -11.70 3.40 -7.89
C SER A 132 -13.04 4.06 -7.60
N ARG A 133 -13.89 4.22 -8.61
CA ARG A 133 -15.21 4.82 -8.47
C ARG A 133 -16.19 4.24 -9.46
N ASP A 134 -17.47 4.39 -9.18
CA ASP A 134 -18.54 4.31 -10.17
C ASP A 134 -19.28 5.66 -10.28
N SER A 135 -20.55 5.65 -10.70
CA SER A 135 -21.37 6.87 -10.79
C SER A 135 -21.76 7.44 -9.42
N VAL A 136 -21.79 6.63 -8.36
CA VAL A 136 -22.27 7.00 -7.01
C VAL A 136 -21.14 6.96 -5.99
N ASN A 137 -20.36 5.88 -5.97
CA ASN A 137 -19.40 5.56 -4.93
C ASN A 137 -17.96 5.78 -5.37
N VAL A 138 -17.12 6.13 -4.41
CA VAL A 138 -15.66 5.99 -4.47
C VAL A 138 -15.25 4.88 -3.53
N TYR A 139 -14.41 3.98 -3.99
CA TYR A 139 -13.94 2.81 -3.27
C TYR A 139 -12.49 2.98 -2.85
N TRP A 140 -12.19 2.56 -1.63
CA TRP A 140 -10.83 2.42 -1.13
C TRP A 140 -10.12 1.24 -1.80
N ALA A 141 -8.81 1.10 -1.57
CA ALA A 141 -7.97 0.07 -2.18
C ALA A 141 -8.40 -1.37 -1.84
N ASP A 142 -9.16 -1.57 -0.76
CA ASP A 142 -9.72 -2.85 -0.32
C ASP A 142 -11.15 -3.10 -0.82
N GLY A 143 -11.69 -2.22 -1.68
CA GLY A 143 -13.03 -2.34 -2.24
C GLY A 143 -14.15 -1.83 -1.33
N SER A 144 -13.83 -1.35 -0.11
CA SER A 144 -14.82 -0.70 0.76
C SER A 144 -15.23 0.67 0.20
N VAL A 145 -16.49 1.08 0.45
CA VAL A 145 -16.98 2.40 0.05
C VAL A 145 -16.33 3.47 0.93
N LEU A 146 -15.50 4.32 0.35
CA LEU A 146 -14.90 5.49 0.98
C LEU A 146 -15.87 6.68 1.00
N SER A 147 -16.53 6.96 -0.12
CA SER A 147 -17.50 8.07 -0.26
C SER A 147 -18.67 7.64 -1.13
N ARG A 148 -19.86 8.19 -0.86
CA ARG A 148 -21.08 8.01 -1.67
C ARG A 148 -21.40 9.23 -2.54
N ASP A 149 -20.41 10.10 -2.73
CA ASP A 149 -20.52 11.32 -3.52
C ASP A 149 -19.39 11.37 -4.56
N ALA A 150 -19.36 10.36 -5.43
CA ALA A 150 -18.35 10.27 -6.49
C ALA A 150 -18.39 11.48 -7.45
N ALA A 151 -19.53 12.15 -7.59
CA ALA A 151 -19.67 13.34 -8.43
C ALA A 151 -18.84 14.53 -7.91
N ASN A 152 -18.70 14.69 -6.59
CA ASN A 152 -17.95 15.79 -5.98
C ASN A 152 -16.63 15.37 -5.32
N PHE A 153 -16.25 14.08 -5.42
CA PHE A 153 -15.01 13.58 -4.85
C PHE A 153 -13.78 14.14 -5.60
N VAL A 154 -12.85 14.73 -4.84
CA VAL A 154 -11.62 15.35 -5.32
C VAL A 154 -10.46 14.84 -4.49
N ILE A 155 -9.46 14.25 -5.15
CA ILE A 155 -8.14 14.00 -4.56
C ILE A 155 -7.41 15.35 -4.49
N ILE A 156 -7.09 15.80 -3.28
CA ILE A 156 -6.39 17.06 -3.03
C ILE A 156 -4.88 16.87 -3.22
N ILE A 157 -4.33 15.79 -2.66
CA ILE A 157 -2.93 15.38 -2.79
C ILE A 157 -2.84 13.86 -2.76
N ASP A 158 -1.88 13.33 -3.50
CA ASP A 158 -1.58 11.89 -3.58
C ASP A 158 -0.07 11.69 -3.77
N GLU A 159 0.71 12.11 -2.78
CA GLU A 159 2.17 12.04 -2.80
C GLU A 159 2.74 11.92 -1.37
N ASP A 160 4.03 11.63 -1.25
CA ASP A 160 4.73 11.53 0.04
C ASP A 160 4.07 10.60 1.08
N ARG A 161 3.38 9.54 0.61
CA ARG A 161 2.61 8.57 1.41
C ARG A 161 1.32 9.13 2.04
N TYR A 162 0.88 10.31 1.60
CA TYR A 162 -0.37 10.93 2.04
C TYR A 162 -1.34 11.06 0.88
N LEU A 163 -2.53 10.47 1.06
CA LEU A 163 -3.67 10.70 0.21
C LEU A 163 -4.67 11.55 0.99
N PHE A 164 -4.76 12.84 0.68
CA PHE A 164 -5.90 13.66 1.13
C PHE A 164 -6.90 13.80 0.00
N ALA A 165 -8.17 13.63 0.34
CA ALA A 165 -9.28 13.82 -0.56
C ALA A 165 -10.44 14.49 0.17
N ARG A 166 -11.43 14.95 -0.58
CA ARG A 166 -12.68 15.44 -0.03
C ARG A 166 -13.82 15.12 -0.98
N ASP A 167 -15.03 15.07 -0.46
CA ASP A 167 -16.23 15.23 -1.27
C ASP A 167 -16.94 16.55 -0.91
N SER A 168 -18.27 16.61 -1.04
CA SER A 168 -19.04 17.79 -0.65
C SER A 168 -19.26 17.92 0.87
N GLU A 169 -19.15 16.84 1.64
CA GLU A 169 -19.49 16.79 3.07
C GLU A 169 -18.29 16.46 3.96
N GLU A 170 -17.37 15.62 3.49
CA GLU A 170 -16.28 15.05 4.27
C GLU A 170 -14.91 15.33 3.65
N VAL A 171 -13.89 15.33 4.51
CA VAL A 171 -12.48 15.32 4.14
C VAL A 171 -11.86 14.04 4.66
N PHE A 172 -10.97 13.44 3.86
CA PHE A 172 -10.34 12.16 4.14
C PHE A 172 -8.82 12.31 4.12
N VAL A 173 -8.15 11.52 4.96
CA VAL A 173 -6.72 11.23 4.86
C VAL A 173 -6.49 9.73 4.97
N ASN A 174 -5.81 9.14 3.98
CA ASN A 174 -5.48 7.71 3.93
C ASN A 174 -6.70 6.80 4.23
N GLY A 175 -7.85 7.16 3.66
CA GLY A 175 -9.11 6.40 3.79
C GLY A 175 -9.88 6.67 5.08
N ARG A 176 -9.44 7.61 5.93
CA ARG A 176 -10.10 7.95 7.21
C ARG A 176 -10.68 9.35 7.16
N VAL A 177 -11.92 9.51 7.64
CA VAL A 177 -12.58 10.82 7.77
C VAL A 177 -11.84 11.70 8.78
N ILE A 178 -11.58 12.95 8.41
CA ILE A 178 -11.07 14.00 9.30
C ILE A 178 -12.26 14.69 9.96
N ALA A 179 -12.62 14.23 11.15
CA ALA A 179 -13.84 14.67 11.82
C ALA A 179 -13.85 16.19 12.08
N GLY A 180 -14.89 16.87 11.58
CA GLY A 180 -15.11 18.31 11.77
C GLY A 180 -14.34 19.22 10.83
N ALA A 181 -13.57 18.68 9.88
CA ALA A 181 -12.95 19.46 8.82
C ALA A 181 -14.00 20.02 7.86
N SER A 182 -13.86 21.28 7.44
CA SER A 182 -14.71 21.87 6.40
C SER A 182 -14.16 21.60 5.00
N PRO A 183 -14.84 20.79 4.14
CA PRO A 183 -14.35 20.51 2.79
C PRO A 183 -14.18 21.76 1.91
N ALA A 184 -15.02 22.77 2.12
CA ALA A 184 -15.03 23.99 1.32
C ALA A 184 -13.76 24.83 1.49
N THR A 185 -13.12 24.78 2.66
CA THR A 185 -11.96 25.60 3.02
C THR A 185 -10.73 24.78 3.36
N PHE A 186 -10.80 23.45 3.26
CA PHE A 186 -9.71 22.55 3.63
C PHE A 186 -8.48 22.74 2.74
N ARG A 187 -7.31 22.76 3.37
CA ARG A 187 -6.00 22.93 2.73
C ARG A 187 -5.00 22.01 3.39
N VAL A 188 -4.32 21.21 2.58
CA VAL A 188 -3.11 20.51 3.00
C VAL A 188 -1.99 21.55 3.10
N LEU A 189 -1.19 21.47 4.17
CA LEU A 189 -0.04 22.35 4.37
C LEU A 189 1.23 21.63 3.93
N GLU A 190 1.79 20.78 4.79
CA GLU A 190 2.98 19.98 4.50
C GLU A 190 2.92 18.67 5.30
N GLY A 191 3.29 17.56 4.64
CA GLY A 191 3.21 16.23 5.21
C GLY A 191 1.81 15.92 5.74
N ALA A 192 1.73 15.51 7.01
CA ALA A 192 0.47 15.18 7.68
C ALA A 192 -0.29 16.40 8.22
N HIS A 193 0.24 17.61 8.09
CA HIS A 193 -0.41 18.82 8.59
C HIS A 193 -1.37 19.41 7.58
N SER A 194 -2.56 19.76 8.04
CA SER A 194 -3.60 20.39 7.24
C SER A 194 -4.43 21.34 8.09
N ARG A 195 -5.25 22.18 7.45
CA ARG A 195 -6.17 23.07 8.15
C ARG A 195 -7.40 23.36 7.31
N ASP A 196 -8.46 23.80 7.97
CA ASP A 196 -9.48 24.65 7.36
C ASP A 196 -9.36 26.08 7.91
N ASP A 197 -10.34 26.94 7.67
CA ASP A 197 -10.29 28.34 8.11
C ASP A 197 -10.27 28.50 9.64
N ALA A 198 -10.74 27.50 10.41
CA ALA A 198 -10.89 27.56 11.86
C ALA A 198 -10.00 26.56 12.62
N THR A 199 -9.68 25.43 12.02
CA THR A 199 -9.15 24.25 12.70
C THR A 199 -7.89 23.75 12.01
N VAL A 200 -6.92 23.30 12.80
CA VAL A 200 -5.70 22.64 12.31
C VAL A 200 -5.76 21.16 12.65
N PHE A 201 -5.28 20.33 11.74
CA PHE A 201 -5.29 18.88 11.85
C PHE A 201 -3.88 18.30 11.65
N TYR A 202 -3.62 17.19 12.33
CA TYR A 202 -2.50 16.30 12.08
C TYR A 202 -3.08 14.91 11.78
N PHE A 203 -2.89 14.43 10.55
CA PHE A 203 -3.69 13.34 9.99
C PHE A 203 -5.19 13.60 10.16
N ASP A 204 -5.92 12.67 10.77
CA ASP A 204 -7.37 12.69 10.97
C ASP A 204 -7.78 13.38 12.28
N ALA A 205 -6.81 13.88 13.06
CA ALA A 205 -7.07 14.44 14.38
C ALA A 205 -6.90 15.97 14.39
N GLN A 206 -7.85 16.66 15.03
CA GLN A 206 -7.72 18.07 15.36
C GLN A 206 -6.56 18.30 16.34
N ILE A 207 -5.85 19.42 16.17
CA ILE A 207 -4.83 19.92 17.09
C ILE A 207 -5.48 20.95 18.04
N PRO A 208 -5.82 20.59 19.29
CA PRO A 208 -6.65 21.44 20.12
C PRO A 208 -6.02 22.79 20.45
N GLY A 209 -6.78 23.84 20.13
CA GLY A 209 -6.44 25.25 20.34
C GLY A 209 -5.36 25.81 19.41
N ALA A 210 -4.89 25.03 18.42
CA ALA A 210 -3.93 25.55 17.45
C ALA A 210 -4.56 26.72 16.70
N GLU A 211 -3.75 27.76 16.45
CA GLU A 211 -4.22 28.95 15.77
C GLU A 211 -4.07 28.79 14.27
N ALA A 212 -5.16 28.38 13.61
CA ALA A 212 -5.18 28.09 12.17
C ALA A 212 -4.55 29.20 11.34
N ALA A 213 -4.84 30.48 11.63
CA ALA A 213 -4.34 31.62 10.88
C ALA A 213 -2.80 31.75 10.86
N THR A 214 -2.11 31.30 11.91
CA THR A 214 -0.65 31.43 12.07
C THR A 214 0.09 30.09 12.10
N PHE A 215 -0.62 28.98 11.94
CA PHE A 215 -0.03 27.65 11.98
C PHE A 215 0.83 27.40 10.74
N GLY A 216 2.10 27.08 10.97
CA GLY A 216 3.07 26.72 9.95
C GLY A 216 3.73 25.39 10.29
N PRO A 217 3.67 24.39 9.41
CA PRO A 217 4.53 23.21 9.51
C PRO A 217 6.00 23.61 9.52
N LEU A 218 6.79 22.84 10.25
CA LEU A 218 8.24 22.84 10.24
C LEU A 218 8.72 21.50 9.69
N GLU A 219 10.03 21.24 9.72
CA GLU A 219 10.58 20.01 9.18
C GLU A 219 10.00 18.75 9.89
N GLY A 220 9.50 17.81 9.09
CA GLY A 220 9.01 16.51 9.55
C GLY A 220 7.75 16.61 10.43
N PRO A 221 7.74 16.02 11.65
CA PRO A 221 6.56 15.99 12.51
C PRO A 221 6.32 17.29 13.28
N TYR A 222 7.18 18.30 13.12
CA TYR A 222 7.12 19.54 13.87
C TYR A 222 6.26 20.60 13.18
N ALA A 223 5.68 21.47 13.98
CA ALA A 223 4.97 22.66 13.52
C ALA A 223 4.96 23.72 14.61
N ALA A 224 4.63 24.95 14.28
CA ALA A 224 4.40 26.00 15.25
C ALA A 224 3.27 26.92 14.81
N ASP A 225 2.59 27.52 15.78
CA ASP A 225 1.79 28.73 15.58
C ASP A 225 2.37 29.87 16.43
N LYS A 226 1.73 31.04 16.44
CA LYS A 226 2.25 32.20 17.21
C LYS A 226 2.32 31.97 18.72
N ARG A 227 1.69 30.91 19.25
CA ARG A 227 1.52 30.64 20.69
C ARG A 227 2.26 29.40 21.15
N ARG A 228 2.43 28.38 20.30
CA ARG A 228 2.94 27.06 20.68
C ARG A 228 3.72 26.40 19.55
N ALA A 229 4.72 25.61 19.94
CA ALA A 229 5.34 24.60 19.08
C ALA A 229 4.66 23.23 19.31
N TYR A 230 4.71 22.38 18.30
CA TYR A 230 4.03 21.08 18.25
C TYR A 230 4.95 20.00 17.71
N TRP A 231 4.76 18.78 18.19
CA TRP A 231 5.28 17.55 17.61
C TRP A 231 4.12 16.58 17.40
N MET A 232 3.90 16.14 16.15
CA MET A 232 2.79 15.25 15.76
C MET A 232 1.41 15.75 16.24
N GLY A 233 1.18 17.05 16.10
CA GLY A 233 -0.07 17.69 16.56
C GLY A 233 -0.24 17.75 18.09
N LYS A 234 0.78 17.41 18.88
CA LYS A 234 0.77 17.57 20.33
C LYS A 234 1.63 18.78 20.73
N PRO A 235 1.14 19.67 21.61
CA PRO A 235 1.91 20.84 22.03
C PRO A 235 3.17 20.42 22.78
N ILE A 236 4.27 21.13 22.54
CA ILE A 236 5.53 20.99 23.27
C ILE A 236 5.47 21.99 24.44
N PRO A 237 5.41 21.51 25.69
CA PRO A 237 5.30 22.40 26.85
C PRO A 237 6.50 23.35 26.97
N ASP A 238 6.21 24.58 27.36
CA ASP A 238 7.18 25.65 27.64
C ASP A 238 8.10 26.06 26.47
N ALA A 239 7.86 25.54 25.26
CA ALA A 239 8.57 25.95 24.05
C ALA A 239 8.22 27.38 23.65
N ASP A 240 9.25 28.15 23.30
CA ASP A 240 9.09 29.47 22.67
C ASP A 240 8.93 29.31 21.15
N PRO A 241 7.70 29.39 20.60
CA PRO A 241 7.47 29.19 19.18
C PRO A 241 8.18 30.22 18.30
N ALA A 242 8.49 31.42 18.82
CA ALA A 242 9.12 32.48 18.05
C ALA A 242 10.60 32.18 17.75
N THR A 243 11.23 31.30 18.53
CA THR A 243 12.63 30.89 18.35
C THR A 243 12.80 29.39 18.14
N PHE A 244 11.71 28.67 17.93
CA PHE A 244 11.72 27.21 17.77
C PHE A 244 12.31 26.81 16.42
N GLU A 245 13.27 25.89 16.45
CA GLU A 245 14.02 25.38 15.31
C GLU A 245 14.09 23.85 15.37
N VAL A 246 13.87 23.19 14.24
CA VAL A 246 14.11 21.76 14.10
C VAL A 246 15.58 21.56 13.77
N LEU A 247 16.31 20.91 14.67
CA LEU A 247 17.76 20.67 14.51
C LEU A 247 18.04 19.45 13.62
N ASN A 248 17.15 18.45 13.68
CA ASN A 248 17.11 17.31 12.77
C ASN A 248 15.80 16.54 12.96
N ALA A 249 14.92 16.53 11.95
CA ALA A 249 13.64 15.84 12.05
C ALA A 249 13.77 14.30 12.14
N ASN A 250 14.80 13.71 11.52
CA ASN A 250 15.01 12.26 11.53
C ASN A 250 15.36 11.72 12.92
N PHE A 251 15.98 12.55 13.78
CA PHE A 251 16.27 12.22 15.17
C PHE A 251 15.33 12.91 16.16
N GLU A 252 14.31 13.61 15.63
CA GLU A 252 13.32 14.34 16.41
C GLU A 252 13.96 15.31 17.40
N CYS A 253 15.04 15.98 16.95
CA CYS A 253 15.74 17.00 17.69
C CYS A 253 15.20 18.38 17.34
N ALA A 254 14.83 19.15 18.35
CA ALA A 254 14.47 20.56 18.18
C ALA A 254 15.00 21.39 19.34
N ALA A 255 15.02 22.70 19.20
CA ALA A 255 15.37 23.63 20.25
C ALA A 255 14.60 24.94 20.10
N ASP A 256 14.46 25.67 21.20
CA ASP A 256 14.26 27.11 21.16
C ASP A 256 15.51 27.80 21.72
N ARG A 257 15.49 29.12 21.86
CA ARG A 257 16.65 29.88 22.36
C ARG A 257 17.12 29.47 23.77
N THR A 258 16.27 28.82 24.56
CA THR A 258 16.51 28.51 25.98
C THR A 258 16.54 27.03 26.32
N ARG A 259 15.93 26.18 25.49
CA ARG A 259 15.76 24.75 25.77
C ARG A 259 15.93 23.91 24.52
N ALA A 260 16.43 22.69 24.70
CA ALA A 260 16.42 21.66 23.67
C ALA A 260 15.35 20.62 23.97
N TYR A 261 14.83 19.99 22.92
CA TYR A 261 13.70 19.09 22.96
C TYR A 261 14.00 17.81 22.18
N TYR A 262 13.61 16.68 22.77
CA TYR A 262 13.40 15.44 22.06
C TYR A 262 11.89 15.21 22.01
N ARG A 263 11.29 15.33 20.83
CA ARG A 263 9.83 15.32 20.65
C ARG A 263 9.19 16.43 21.48
N GLN A 264 8.41 16.06 22.51
CA GLN A 264 7.75 16.98 23.44
C GLN A 264 8.53 17.18 24.75
N THR A 265 9.63 16.46 24.96
CA THR A 265 10.33 16.41 26.23
C THR A 265 11.54 17.33 26.21
N VAL A 266 11.65 18.21 27.21
CA VAL A 266 12.84 19.03 27.43
C VAL A 266 14.02 18.13 27.78
N ILE A 267 15.11 18.25 27.03
CA ILE A 267 16.39 17.56 27.29
C ILE A 267 17.08 18.27 28.45
N ARG A 268 17.07 17.65 29.64
CA ARG A 268 17.58 18.31 30.85
C ARG A 268 19.09 18.57 30.76
N GLY A 269 19.49 19.81 31.06
CA GLY A 269 20.89 20.23 31.10
C GLY A 269 21.48 20.58 29.73
N ALA A 270 20.72 20.44 28.64
CA ALA A 270 21.11 20.94 27.34
C ALA A 270 20.96 22.47 27.29
N ASP A 271 22.00 23.15 26.82
CA ASP A 271 22.01 24.59 26.59
C ASP A 271 22.16 24.86 25.08
N PRO A 272 21.09 25.29 24.38
CA PRO A 272 21.14 25.58 22.96
C PRO A 272 22.21 26.60 22.56
N ALA A 273 22.61 27.51 23.47
CA ALA A 273 23.66 28.48 23.19
C ALA A 273 25.05 27.84 23.04
N THR A 274 25.21 26.59 23.49
CA THR A 274 26.47 25.82 23.37
C THR A 274 26.52 24.93 22.13
N PHE A 275 25.44 24.86 21.34
CA PHE A 275 25.37 23.98 20.19
C PHE A 275 26.29 24.46 19.07
N PRO A 276 27.00 23.52 18.39
CA PRO A 276 27.92 23.88 17.34
C PRO A 276 27.17 24.43 16.11
N PRO A 277 27.47 25.67 15.67
CA PRO A 277 26.71 26.32 14.60
C PRO A 277 26.88 25.57 13.27
N GLY A 278 25.76 25.36 12.56
CA GLY A 278 25.74 24.69 11.25
C GLY A 278 25.96 23.18 11.29
N ARG A 279 26.09 22.56 12.47
CA ARG A 279 26.15 21.09 12.60
C ARG A 279 24.77 20.52 12.83
N MET A 280 24.42 19.51 12.05
CA MET A 280 23.18 18.76 12.25
C MET A 280 23.27 17.91 13.52
N ALA A 281 22.17 17.86 14.27
CA ALA A 281 22.03 16.91 15.36
C ALA A 281 22.02 15.48 14.79
N THR A 282 22.73 14.55 15.44
CA THR A 282 22.85 13.14 15.04
C THR A 282 22.16 12.19 16.00
N GLY A 283 21.56 12.72 17.07
CA GLY A 283 20.76 11.94 18.00
C GLY A 283 20.20 12.81 19.13
N CYS A 284 18.95 12.56 19.48
CA CYS A 284 18.32 13.09 20.69
C CYS A 284 17.68 11.97 21.50
N SER A 285 17.72 12.16 22.81
CA SER A 285 16.98 11.37 23.79
C SER A 285 16.42 12.32 24.85
N GLU A 286 15.70 11.80 25.84
CA GLU A 286 15.18 12.62 26.95
C GLU A 286 16.29 13.29 27.79
N THR A 287 17.54 12.82 27.70
CA THR A 287 18.65 13.29 28.54
C THR A 287 19.88 13.75 27.78
N THR A 288 19.96 13.49 26.47
CA THR A 288 21.16 13.79 25.67
C THR A 288 20.80 14.31 24.29
N ILE A 289 21.66 15.20 23.79
CA ILE A 289 21.71 15.59 22.38
C ILE A 289 23.15 15.41 21.89
N SER A 290 23.30 14.95 20.66
CA SER A 290 24.61 14.72 20.02
C SER A 290 24.64 15.39 18.65
N PHE A 291 25.82 15.86 18.25
CA PHE A 291 26.08 16.51 16.97
C PHE A 291 27.14 15.73 16.21
N GLY A 292 27.08 15.78 14.89
CA GLY A 292 28.13 15.21 14.05
C GLY A 292 29.48 15.89 14.28
N ASP A 293 30.55 15.19 13.90
CA ASP A 293 31.93 15.71 13.92
C ASP A 293 32.18 16.82 12.89
#